data_AF-A0A7S3HHG0-F1
#
_entry.id   AF-A0A7S3HHG0-F1
#
_cell.length_a   1.000
_cell.length_b   1.000
_cell.length_c   1.000
_cell.angle_alpha   90.00
_cell.angle_beta   90.00
_cell.angle_gamma   90.00
#
_symmetry.space_group_name_H-M   'P 1'
#
loop_
_entity.id
_entity.type
_entity.pdbx_description
1 polymer ?
#
loop_
_entity_poly.entity_id
_entity_poly.type
_entity_poly.pdbx_seq_one_letter_code
_entity_poly.pdbx_strand_id
1 'polypeptide(L)'
;TSKAITMGDLLQNLLEDVQLTRRLFQEDRITEAYFLLQNIERFTQELHPELQSVIERELNKEDDIATLRMEGLRNANLLALFEDGDTWNDWTAGAGTNQDVVVGIHKEETGGQYYFKVEGRVHCDLLHVLAAVLENELYKFWMPLCTSSKSIAAMSSYRRIVQTKIDFALIQKETLFVGHGDILPDGGVLVTINPTTPAEEAKHLTAAQIATLPAADSRLDISGGFLFYEEREDAAGVSIHAAAAEYEAHNERLLTTRNVNHSANTGKVLRRK
;
A
#
# COMPACT_ATOMS: atom_id res chain seq x y z
N THR A 1 6.66 -8.79 -38.12
CA THR A 1 7.88 -9.60 -37.94
C THR A 1 8.35 -9.40 -36.51
N SER A 2 8.11 -10.36 -35.63
CA SER A 2 8.54 -10.28 -34.23
C SER A 2 10.05 -10.48 -34.17
N LYS A 3 10.80 -9.49 -33.67
CA LYS A 3 12.24 -9.57 -33.50
C LYS A 3 12.49 -10.49 -32.30
N ALA A 4 13.28 -11.55 -32.47
CA ALA A 4 13.63 -12.44 -31.36
C ALA A 4 14.33 -11.62 -30.26
N ILE A 5 13.77 -11.64 -29.05
CA ILE A 5 14.37 -11.00 -27.88
C ILE A 5 15.62 -11.80 -27.52
N THR A 6 16.77 -11.14 -27.49
CA THR A 6 18.01 -11.80 -27.09
C THR A 6 18.11 -11.87 -25.56
N MET A 7 18.92 -12.79 -25.05
CA MET A 7 19.17 -12.89 -23.60
C MET A 7 19.72 -11.59 -23.00
N GLY A 8 20.53 -10.85 -23.79
CA GLY A 8 21.03 -9.54 -23.40
C GLY A 8 19.94 -8.49 -23.27
N ASP A 9 18.97 -8.48 -24.19
CA ASP A 9 17.82 -7.56 -24.12
C ASP A 9 16.97 -7.82 -22.87
N LEU A 10 16.78 -9.09 -22.51
CA LEU A 10 16.03 -9.47 -21.31
C LEU A 10 16.71 -8.97 -20.03
N LEU A 11 18.02 -9.20 -19.90
CA LEU A 11 18.80 -8.75 -18.76
C LEU A 11 18.75 -7.22 -18.63
N GLN A 12 18.91 -6.51 -19.75
CA GLN A 12 18.88 -5.05 -19.76
C GLN A 12 17.52 -4.52 -19.29
N ASN A 13 16.41 -5.08 -19.78
CA ASN A 13 15.05 -4.68 -19.36
C ASN A 13 14.84 -4.87 -17.85
N LEU A 14 15.30 -5.99 -17.27
CA LEU A 14 15.17 -6.22 -15.83
C LEU A 14 16.00 -5.26 -15.00
N LEU A 15 17.20 -4.90 -15.46
CA LEU A 15 18.02 -3.89 -14.79
C LEU A 15 17.36 -2.51 -14.84
N GLU A 16 16.70 -2.17 -15.95
CA GLU A 16 15.89 -0.96 -16.07
C GLU A 16 14.68 -1.00 -15.13
N ASP A 17 13.99 -2.13 -15.01
CA ASP A 17 12.87 -2.30 -14.07
C ASP A 17 13.35 -2.16 -12.60
N VAL A 18 14.53 -2.68 -12.25
CA VAL A 18 15.13 -2.47 -10.91
C VAL A 18 15.42 -0.99 -10.66
N GLN A 19 15.92 -0.26 -11.65
CA GLN A 19 16.15 1.18 -11.54
C GLN A 19 14.84 1.96 -11.43
N LEU A 20 13.79 1.54 -12.15
CA LEU A 20 12.46 2.13 -12.05
C LEU A 20 11.87 1.90 -10.65
N THR A 21 11.96 0.69 -10.10
CA THR A 21 11.54 0.37 -8.72
C THR A 21 12.17 1.32 -7.71
N ARG A 22 13.48 1.55 -7.80
CA ARG A 22 14.18 2.51 -6.91
C ARG A 22 13.67 3.93 -7.07
N ARG A 23 13.48 4.38 -8.31
CA ARG A 23 12.96 5.72 -8.59
C ARG A 23 11.57 5.92 -8.01
N LEU A 24 10.67 4.96 -8.23
CA LEU A 24 9.31 4.99 -7.67
C LEU A 24 9.35 5.06 -6.14
N PHE A 25 10.23 4.29 -5.50
CA PHE A 25 10.40 4.35 -4.05
C PHE A 25 10.92 5.72 -3.56
N GLN A 26 11.89 6.31 -4.27
CA GLN A 26 12.39 7.66 -3.98
C GLN A 26 11.35 8.77 -4.21
N GLU A 27 10.35 8.51 -5.05
CA GLU A 27 9.19 9.37 -5.29
C GLU A 27 8.02 9.09 -4.33
N ASP A 28 8.22 8.28 -3.28
CA ASP A 28 7.21 7.82 -2.31
C ASP A 28 6.03 7.02 -2.92
N ARG A 29 6.19 6.46 -4.12
CA ARG A 29 5.24 5.53 -4.76
C ARG A 29 5.49 4.10 -4.30
N ILE A 30 5.42 3.90 -2.98
CA ILE A 30 5.89 2.68 -2.29
C ILE A 30 5.15 1.44 -2.79
N THR A 31 3.84 1.51 -2.93
CA THR A 31 2.98 0.38 -3.28
C THR A 31 3.25 -0.09 -4.71
N GLU A 32 3.38 0.85 -5.65
CA GLU A 32 3.72 0.54 -7.04
C GLU A 32 5.14 0.00 -7.19
N ALA A 33 6.11 0.61 -6.50
CA ALA A 33 7.48 0.10 -6.44
C ALA A 33 7.51 -1.33 -5.90
N TYR A 34 6.71 -1.63 -4.87
CA TYR A 34 6.64 -2.94 -4.26
C TYR A 34 6.03 -4.00 -5.20
N PHE A 35 4.95 -3.68 -5.91
CA PHE A 35 4.38 -4.61 -6.89
C PHE A 35 5.32 -4.86 -8.07
N LEU A 36 6.03 -3.82 -8.54
CA LEU A 36 7.06 -4.00 -9.55
C LEU A 36 8.19 -4.90 -9.04
N LEU A 37 8.64 -4.70 -7.80
CA LEU A 37 9.65 -5.54 -7.15
C LEU A 37 9.22 -7.01 -7.08
N GLN A 38 8.00 -7.29 -6.63
CA GLN A 38 7.47 -8.66 -6.58
C GLN A 38 7.44 -9.32 -7.96
N ASN A 39 7.08 -8.55 -9.00
CA ASN A 39 7.10 -9.04 -10.38
C ASN A 39 8.52 -9.37 -10.85
N ILE A 40 9.51 -8.51 -10.56
CA ILE A 40 10.92 -8.76 -10.86
C ILE A 40 11.40 -10.02 -10.13
N GLU A 41 11.11 -10.15 -8.83
CA GLU A 41 11.54 -11.29 -8.01
C GLU A 41 10.96 -12.61 -8.51
N ARG A 42 9.64 -12.65 -8.80
CA ARG A 42 8.98 -13.82 -9.38
C ARG A 42 9.60 -14.19 -10.73
N PHE A 43 9.80 -13.21 -11.61
CA PHE A 43 10.40 -13.47 -12.93
C PHE A 43 11.84 -13.97 -12.81
N THR A 44 12.60 -13.43 -11.86
CA THR A 44 14.01 -13.80 -11.62
C THR A 44 14.16 -15.26 -11.20
N GLN A 45 13.17 -15.83 -10.48
CA GLN A 45 13.16 -17.25 -10.10
C GLN A 45 13.04 -18.21 -11.29
N GLU A 46 12.54 -17.72 -12.44
CA GLU A 46 12.39 -18.51 -13.66
C GLU A 46 13.61 -18.43 -14.60
N LEU A 47 14.60 -17.60 -14.27
CA LEU A 47 15.78 -17.36 -15.11
C LEU A 47 16.88 -18.42 -14.95
N HIS A 48 17.82 -18.42 -15.90
CA HIS A 48 19.07 -19.16 -15.75
C HIS A 48 19.86 -18.65 -14.52
N PRO A 49 20.48 -19.53 -13.71
CA PRO A 49 21.15 -19.16 -12.45
C PRO A 49 22.19 -18.03 -12.58
N GLU A 50 22.89 -17.95 -13.72
CA GLU A 50 23.85 -16.89 -13.98
C GLU A 50 23.17 -15.50 -14.01
N LEU A 51 22.01 -15.37 -14.67
CA LEU A 51 21.27 -14.12 -14.75
C LEU A 51 20.61 -13.78 -13.42
N GLN A 52 20.07 -14.79 -12.73
CA GLN A 52 19.52 -14.65 -11.39
C GLN A 52 20.56 -14.00 -10.46
N SER A 53 21.80 -14.49 -10.46
CA SER A 53 22.87 -13.96 -9.60
C SER A 53 23.21 -12.49 -9.88
N VAL A 54 23.05 -12.03 -11.13
CA VAL A 54 23.30 -10.63 -11.51
C VAL A 54 22.18 -9.74 -11.00
N ILE A 55 20.91 -10.15 -11.19
CA ILE A 55 19.75 -9.38 -10.73
C ILE A 55 19.70 -9.34 -9.19
N GLU A 56 19.90 -10.47 -8.52
CA GLU A 56 19.91 -10.53 -7.05
C GLU A 56 21.01 -9.65 -6.44
N ARG A 57 22.20 -9.61 -7.07
CA ARG A 57 23.25 -8.69 -6.64
C ARG A 57 22.80 -7.25 -6.75
N GLU A 58 22.13 -6.89 -7.84
CA GLU A 58 21.70 -5.51 -8.04
C GLU A 58 20.52 -5.14 -7.13
N LEU A 59 19.60 -6.07 -6.83
CA LEU A 59 18.53 -5.86 -5.85
C LEU A 59 19.07 -5.66 -4.43
N ASN A 60 20.16 -6.33 -4.06
CA ASN A 60 20.71 -6.30 -2.69
C ASN A 60 21.86 -5.30 -2.49
N LYS A 61 22.09 -4.42 -3.46
CA LYS A 61 23.21 -3.46 -3.44
C LYS A 61 23.02 -2.32 -2.42
N GLU A 62 21.77 -1.98 -2.13
CA GLU A 62 21.39 -0.82 -1.32
C GLU A 62 20.29 -1.20 -0.33
N ASP A 63 20.27 -0.53 0.83
CA ASP A 63 19.29 -0.78 1.89
C ASP A 63 17.86 -0.38 1.48
N ASP A 64 17.70 0.49 0.49
CA ASP A 64 16.42 0.98 -0.02
C ASP A 64 15.46 -0.15 -0.41
N ILE A 65 15.97 -1.22 -1.03
CA ILE A 65 15.12 -2.37 -1.43
C ILE A 65 14.64 -3.16 -0.22
N ALA A 66 15.47 -3.28 0.83
CA ALA A 66 15.05 -3.93 2.06
C ALA A 66 13.96 -3.11 2.79
N THR A 67 14.11 -1.79 2.83
CA THR A 67 13.08 -0.88 3.34
C THR A 67 11.79 -0.97 2.51
N LEU A 68 11.90 -0.95 1.19
CA LEU A 68 10.77 -1.10 0.27
C LEU A 68 10.02 -2.42 0.50
N ARG A 69 10.73 -3.54 0.69
CA ARG A 69 10.07 -4.83 0.99
C ARG A 69 9.27 -4.77 2.28
N MET A 70 9.80 -4.14 3.31
CA MET A 70 9.12 -4.00 4.60
C MET A 70 7.88 -3.10 4.50
N GLU A 71 8.04 -1.90 3.94
CA GLU A 71 6.97 -0.90 3.84
C GLU A 71 5.91 -1.33 2.84
N GLY A 72 6.32 -1.84 1.69
CA GLY A 72 5.42 -2.37 0.67
C GLY A 72 4.61 -3.56 1.15
N LEU A 73 5.21 -4.47 1.92
CA LEU A 73 4.46 -5.59 2.54
C LEU A 73 3.40 -5.09 3.53
N ARG A 74 3.70 -4.04 4.32
CA ARG A 74 2.71 -3.43 5.22
C ARG A 74 1.54 -2.84 4.43
N ASN A 75 1.81 -2.11 3.36
CA ASN A 75 0.78 -1.54 2.49
C ASN A 75 -0.06 -2.63 1.82
N ALA A 76 0.58 -3.68 1.29
CA ALA A 76 -0.10 -4.81 0.66
C ALA A 76 -1.01 -5.56 1.65
N ASN A 77 -0.55 -5.78 2.89
CA ASN A 77 -1.37 -6.41 3.92
C ASN A 77 -2.58 -5.54 4.30
N LEU A 78 -2.39 -4.22 4.37
CA LEU A 78 -3.50 -3.30 4.64
C LEU A 78 -4.52 -3.27 3.50
N LEU A 79 -4.06 -3.28 2.24
CA LEU A 79 -4.93 -3.38 1.07
C LEU A 79 -5.74 -4.68 1.10
N ALA A 80 -5.09 -5.81 1.39
CA ALA A 80 -5.77 -7.09 1.54
C ALA A 80 -6.87 -7.04 2.62
N LEU A 81 -6.63 -6.36 3.75
CA LEU A 81 -7.65 -6.15 4.79
C LEU A 81 -8.85 -5.33 4.30
N PHE A 82 -8.63 -4.35 3.41
CA PHE A 82 -9.73 -3.59 2.82
C PHE A 82 -10.51 -4.41 1.80
N GLU A 83 -9.84 -5.26 1.02
CA GLU A 83 -10.46 -6.00 -0.09
C GLU A 83 -11.10 -7.32 0.33
N ASP A 84 -10.68 -7.91 1.45
CA ASP A 84 -11.23 -9.17 1.93
C ASP A 84 -12.59 -8.99 2.60
N GLY A 85 -13.66 -9.13 1.83
CA GLY A 85 -15.04 -9.02 2.33
C GLY A 85 -15.47 -10.18 3.24
N ASP A 86 -14.82 -11.33 3.17
CA ASP A 86 -15.23 -12.53 3.88
C ASP A 86 -14.73 -12.57 5.33
N THR A 87 -13.79 -11.72 5.71
CA THR A 87 -13.24 -11.66 7.08
C THR A 87 -13.92 -10.64 7.99
N TRP A 88 -14.85 -9.83 7.48
CA TRP A 88 -15.58 -8.86 8.29
C TRP A 88 -16.95 -9.40 8.71
N ASN A 89 -17.31 -9.14 9.97
CA ASN A 89 -18.68 -9.25 10.43
C ASN A 89 -19.31 -7.86 10.36
N ASP A 90 -20.34 -7.72 9.53
CA ASP A 90 -21.10 -6.49 9.44
C ASP A 90 -21.76 -6.21 10.79
N TRP A 91 -21.33 -5.11 11.41
CA TRP A 91 -22.02 -4.52 12.53
C TRP A 91 -23.05 -3.52 11.99
N THR A 92 -24.05 -4.03 11.25
CA THR A 92 -25.18 -3.20 10.84
C THR A 92 -25.97 -2.82 12.10
N ALA A 93 -25.75 -1.60 12.58
CA ALA A 93 -26.69 -0.95 13.47
C ALA A 93 -28.01 -0.83 12.71
N GLY A 94 -28.99 -1.67 13.08
CA GLY A 94 -30.28 -1.71 12.40
C GLY A 94 -30.86 -0.31 12.21
N ALA A 95 -31.15 0.05 10.95
CA ALA A 95 -32.00 1.15 10.55
C ALA A 95 -31.74 2.50 11.26
N GLY A 96 -30.52 3.04 11.13
CA GLY A 96 -30.25 4.46 11.35
C GLY A 96 -30.41 5.28 10.05
N THR A 97 -30.55 6.59 10.15
CA THR A 97 -30.75 7.54 9.03
C THR A 97 -29.56 7.68 8.05
N ASN A 98 -28.45 6.98 8.29
CA ASN A 98 -27.25 7.00 7.46
C ASN A 98 -27.11 5.65 6.74
N GLN A 99 -27.89 5.44 5.68
CA GLN A 99 -27.94 4.17 4.94
C GLN A 99 -26.67 3.87 4.12
N ASP A 100 -25.75 4.83 4.02
CA ASP A 100 -24.56 4.75 3.15
C ASP A 100 -23.26 4.42 3.90
N VAL A 101 -23.34 4.01 5.17
CA VAL A 101 -22.16 3.65 5.99
C VAL A 101 -22.31 2.24 6.55
N VAL A 102 -21.32 1.41 6.31
CA VAL A 102 -21.19 0.06 6.87
C VAL A 102 -20.02 0.05 7.83
N VAL A 103 -20.23 -0.49 9.03
CA VAL A 103 -19.18 -0.71 10.03
C VAL A 103 -18.97 -2.20 10.16
N GLY A 104 -17.75 -2.67 9.98
CA GLY A 104 -17.34 -4.05 10.13
C GLY A 104 -16.38 -4.23 11.30
N ILE A 105 -16.49 -5.36 11.99
CA ILE A 105 -15.50 -5.84 12.95
C ILE A 105 -14.88 -7.12 12.39
N HIS A 106 -13.56 -7.21 12.39
CA HIS A 106 -12.86 -8.37 11.85
C HIS A 106 -13.15 -9.64 12.67
N LYS A 107 -13.29 -10.79 11.99
CA LYS A 107 -13.65 -12.08 12.61
C LYS A 107 -12.57 -12.61 13.56
N GLU A 108 -11.32 -12.27 13.29
CA GLU A 108 -10.19 -12.66 14.14
C GLU A 108 -9.78 -11.50 15.04
N GLU A 109 -10.03 -11.66 16.34
CA GLU A 109 -9.42 -10.85 17.40
C GLU A 109 -8.25 -11.64 17.98
N THR A 110 -7.03 -11.32 17.56
CA THR A 110 -5.83 -11.93 18.13
C THR A 110 -5.19 -11.02 19.16
N GLY A 111 -4.92 -11.54 20.36
CA GLY A 111 -4.01 -10.90 21.30
C GLY A 111 -4.44 -9.53 21.85
N GLY A 112 -5.75 -9.26 21.92
CA GLY A 112 -6.28 -7.98 22.42
C GLY A 112 -6.21 -6.83 21.41
N GLN A 113 -5.97 -7.13 20.14
CA GLN A 113 -6.11 -6.19 19.03
C GLN A 113 -7.53 -6.23 18.50
N TYR A 114 -8.06 -5.06 18.14
CA TYR A 114 -9.37 -4.91 17.52
C TYR A 114 -9.20 -4.22 16.18
N TYR A 115 -9.86 -4.77 15.16
CA TYR A 115 -9.87 -4.21 13.82
C TYR A 115 -11.28 -3.74 13.50
N PHE A 116 -11.38 -2.49 13.10
CA PHE A 116 -12.63 -1.87 12.68
C PHE A 116 -12.47 -1.39 11.25
N LYS A 117 -13.48 -1.66 10.43
CA LYS A 117 -13.58 -1.15 9.07
C LYS A 117 -14.82 -0.28 8.97
N VAL A 118 -14.69 0.88 8.34
CA VAL A 118 -15.81 1.74 8.03
C VAL A 118 -15.78 1.99 6.54
N GLU A 119 -16.85 1.63 5.86
CA GLU A 119 -17.03 1.86 4.44
C GLU A 119 -18.21 2.77 4.22
N GLY A 120 -18.12 3.66 3.25
CA GLY A 120 -19.24 4.50 2.87
C GLY A 120 -18.91 5.42 1.71
N ARG A 121 -19.94 6.11 1.24
CA ARG A 121 -19.82 7.09 0.15
C ARG A 121 -19.63 8.49 0.72
N VAL A 122 -18.75 9.27 0.09
CA VAL A 122 -18.52 10.67 0.45
C VAL A 122 -18.90 11.54 -0.75
N HIS A 123 -19.83 12.47 -0.55
CA HIS A 123 -20.32 13.34 -1.61
C HIS A 123 -19.43 14.59 -1.81
N CYS A 124 -18.15 14.38 -2.11
CA CYS A 124 -17.24 15.44 -2.54
C CYS A 124 -16.09 14.88 -3.38
N ASP A 125 -15.36 15.76 -4.07
CA ASP A 125 -14.23 15.35 -4.90
C ASP A 125 -13.15 14.65 -4.07
N LEU A 126 -12.50 13.64 -4.67
CA LEU A 126 -11.42 12.87 -4.04
C LEU A 126 -10.34 13.79 -3.46
N LEU A 127 -9.95 14.84 -4.19
CA LEU A 127 -8.95 15.80 -3.74
C LEU A 127 -9.33 16.50 -2.42
N HIS A 128 -10.61 16.83 -2.21
CA HIS A 128 -11.06 17.46 -0.97
C HIS A 128 -10.97 16.51 0.22
N VAL A 129 -11.36 15.24 0.02
CA VAL A 129 -11.25 14.21 1.06
C VAL A 129 -9.78 13.98 1.41
N LEU A 130 -8.93 13.83 0.40
CA LEU A 130 -7.49 13.61 0.60
C LEU A 130 -6.82 14.79 1.30
N ALA A 131 -7.19 16.03 0.96
CA ALA A 131 -6.69 17.21 1.67
C ALA A 131 -7.03 17.14 3.16
N ALA A 132 -8.29 16.82 3.50
CA ALA A 132 -8.72 16.72 4.90
C ALA A 132 -8.00 15.60 5.68
N VAL A 133 -7.69 14.48 5.03
CA VAL A 133 -6.97 13.35 5.63
C VAL A 133 -5.47 13.60 5.72
N LEU A 134 -4.85 14.23 4.72
CA LEU A 134 -3.41 14.50 4.74
C LEU A 134 -3.07 15.72 5.62
N GLU A 135 -4.02 16.59 5.93
CA GLU A 135 -3.86 17.68 6.90
C GLU A 135 -4.00 17.17 8.34
N ASN A 136 -2.99 16.42 8.80
CA ASN A 136 -3.04 15.72 10.10
C ASN A 136 -3.35 16.64 11.30
N GLU A 137 -2.97 17.92 11.24
CA GLU A 137 -3.28 18.90 12.29
C GLU A 137 -4.78 19.16 12.48
N LEU A 138 -5.59 18.85 11.47
CA LEU A 138 -7.03 18.96 11.50
C LEU A 138 -7.73 17.75 12.12
N TYR A 139 -7.01 16.67 12.43
CA TYR A 139 -7.63 15.44 12.98
C TYR A 139 -8.44 15.71 14.24
N LYS A 140 -8.03 16.66 15.09
CA LYS A 140 -8.78 17.07 16.28
C LYS A 140 -10.19 17.60 16.02
N PHE A 141 -10.49 18.00 14.78
CA PHE A 141 -11.80 18.55 14.42
C PHE A 141 -12.78 17.49 13.93
N TRP A 142 -12.29 16.37 13.39
CA TRP A 142 -13.15 15.39 12.71
C TRP A 142 -12.88 13.94 13.11
N MET A 143 -11.68 13.60 13.57
CA MET A 143 -11.36 12.26 14.02
C MET A 143 -11.93 12.05 15.44
N PRO A 144 -12.82 11.06 15.65
CA PRO A 144 -13.36 10.79 16.97
C PRO A 144 -12.26 10.54 17.99
N LEU A 145 -12.49 10.98 19.23
CA LEU A 145 -11.58 10.81 20.38
C LEU A 145 -10.23 11.53 20.26
N CYS A 146 -9.88 12.10 19.10
CA CYS A 146 -8.66 12.87 18.89
C CYS A 146 -8.76 14.24 19.56
N THR A 147 -8.00 14.48 20.62
CA THR A 147 -7.97 15.77 21.32
C THR A 147 -6.90 16.71 20.80
N SER A 148 -5.83 16.18 20.21
CA SER A 148 -4.80 16.97 19.54
C SER A 148 -4.06 16.12 18.53
N SER A 149 -3.63 16.73 17.42
CA SER A 149 -2.71 16.12 16.48
C SER A 149 -1.73 17.17 15.97
N LYS A 150 -0.49 16.73 15.74
CA LYS A 150 0.61 17.60 15.33
C LYS A 150 1.56 16.83 14.40
N SER A 151 1.94 17.48 13.30
CA SER A 151 3.07 17.04 12.49
C SER A 151 4.39 17.32 13.22
N ILE A 152 5.15 16.27 13.51
CA ILE A 152 6.44 16.36 14.18
C ILE A 152 7.54 16.63 13.16
N ALA A 153 7.54 15.90 12.06
CA ALA A 153 8.51 16.06 10.98
C ALA A 153 7.89 15.66 9.63
N ALA A 154 8.34 16.32 8.57
CA ALA A 154 8.05 15.92 7.20
C ALA A 154 9.21 15.05 6.69
N MET A 155 8.89 13.84 6.23
CA MET A 155 9.84 12.96 5.55
C MET A 155 9.84 13.27 4.04
N SER A 156 8.67 13.60 3.51
CA SER A 156 8.45 14.07 2.15
C SER A 156 7.16 14.89 2.03
N SER A 157 6.74 15.20 0.79
CA SER A 157 5.47 15.86 0.51
C SER A 157 4.26 15.06 0.96
N TYR A 158 4.35 13.72 0.91
CA TYR A 158 3.25 12.79 1.19
C TYR A 158 3.45 11.95 2.46
N ARG A 159 4.63 12.06 3.09
CA ARG A 159 5.00 11.26 4.26
C ARG A 159 5.41 12.13 5.45
N ARG A 160 4.78 11.91 6.61
CA ARG A 160 5.00 12.71 7.82
C ARG A 160 4.98 11.85 9.08
N ILE A 161 5.74 12.27 10.07
CA ILE A 161 5.69 11.73 11.42
C ILE A 161 4.68 12.57 12.21
N VAL A 162 3.66 11.93 12.75
CA VAL A 162 2.54 12.58 13.41
C VAL A 162 2.41 12.07 14.84
N GLN A 163 2.26 13.01 15.77
CA GLN A 163 1.89 12.72 17.15
C GLN A 163 0.42 13.08 17.34
N THR A 164 -0.35 12.16 17.89
CA THR A 164 -1.77 12.38 18.19
C THR A 164 -2.10 11.99 19.62
N LYS A 165 -3.01 12.71 20.26
CA LYS A 165 -3.59 12.38 21.57
C LYS A 165 -5.02 11.92 21.40
N ILE A 166 -5.34 10.80 22.02
CA ILE A 166 -6.64 10.13 21.90
C ILE A 166 -7.17 9.86 23.30
N ASP A 167 -8.40 10.28 23.55
CA ASP A 167 -9.11 10.01 24.80
C ASP A 167 -9.93 8.73 24.64
N PHE A 168 -9.41 7.61 25.13
CA PHE A 168 -10.07 6.30 25.03
C PHE A 168 -10.34 5.72 26.42
N ALA A 169 -11.58 5.29 26.67
CA ALA A 169 -11.99 4.68 27.94
C ALA A 169 -11.60 5.50 29.20
N LEU A 170 -11.77 6.83 29.14
CA LEU A 170 -11.42 7.79 30.20
C LEU A 170 -9.91 7.90 30.49
N ILE A 171 -9.06 7.35 29.62
CA ILE A 171 -7.60 7.48 29.69
C ILE A 171 -7.11 8.21 28.44
N GLN A 172 -6.30 9.24 28.64
CA GLN A 172 -5.60 9.89 27.55
C GLN A 172 -4.38 9.05 27.16
N LYS A 173 -4.32 8.68 25.88
CA LYS A 173 -3.18 7.99 25.28
C LYS A 173 -2.57 8.86 24.19
N GLU A 174 -1.28 8.68 23.96
CA GLU A 174 -0.61 9.31 22.84
C GLU A 174 -0.21 8.26 21.83
N THR A 175 -0.20 8.61 20.55
CA THR A 175 0.27 7.74 19.48
C THR A 175 1.29 8.51 18.64
N LEU A 176 2.26 7.77 18.11
CA LEU A 176 3.27 8.26 17.19
C LEU A 176 3.23 7.35 15.97
N PHE A 177 2.96 7.91 14.81
CA PHE A 177 2.86 7.15 13.57
C PHE A 177 3.45 7.89 12.39
N VAL A 178 3.81 7.12 11.36
CA VAL A 178 4.08 7.63 10.02
C VAL A 178 2.78 7.62 9.24
N GLY A 179 2.32 8.80 8.84
CA GLY A 179 1.25 8.97 7.86
C GLY A 179 1.84 9.05 6.46
N HIS A 180 1.33 8.27 5.51
CA HIS A 180 1.81 8.27 4.12
C HIS A 180 0.66 8.16 3.13
N GLY A 181 0.60 9.05 2.14
CA GLY A 181 -0.33 8.95 1.02
C GLY A 181 0.34 8.37 -0.22
N ASP A 182 -0.32 7.40 -0.85
CA ASP A 182 0.16 6.68 -2.03
C ASP A 182 -0.94 6.57 -3.09
N ILE A 183 -0.55 6.66 -4.36
CA ILE A 183 -1.46 6.49 -5.50
C ILE A 183 -1.27 5.08 -6.04
N LEU A 184 -2.36 4.32 -6.07
CA LEU A 184 -2.38 2.95 -6.54
C LEU A 184 -2.38 2.89 -8.07
N PRO A 185 -1.87 1.79 -8.67
CA PRO A 185 -1.83 1.62 -10.13
C PRO A 185 -3.20 1.69 -10.83
N ASP A 186 -4.27 1.36 -10.12
CA ASP A 186 -5.65 1.40 -10.62
C ASP A 186 -6.33 2.78 -10.47
N GLY A 187 -5.62 3.75 -9.88
CA GLY A 187 -6.09 5.10 -9.61
C GLY A 187 -6.72 5.28 -8.23
N GLY A 188 -6.77 4.23 -7.40
CA GLY A 188 -7.10 4.37 -5.97
C GLY A 188 -6.06 5.18 -5.22
N VAL A 189 -6.42 5.72 -4.06
CA VAL A 189 -5.49 6.41 -3.17
C VAL A 189 -5.53 5.77 -1.79
N LEU A 190 -4.37 5.29 -1.36
CA LEU A 190 -4.16 4.68 -0.05
C LEU A 190 -3.46 5.68 0.86
N VAL A 191 -4.07 6.03 1.98
CA VAL A 191 -3.41 6.76 3.07
C VAL A 191 -3.15 5.80 4.21
N THR A 192 -1.90 5.51 4.51
CA THR A 192 -1.51 4.60 5.58
C THR A 192 -1.16 5.34 6.87
N ILE A 193 -1.44 4.69 7.99
CA ILE A 193 -1.08 5.09 9.35
C ILE A 193 -0.32 3.91 9.93
N ASN A 194 1.00 4.07 10.09
CA ASN A 194 1.87 3.01 10.59
C ASN A 194 2.49 3.44 11.92
N PRO A 195 2.37 2.66 13.01
CA PRO A 195 2.98 3.00 14.28
C PRO A 195 4.51 3.08 14.11
N THR A 196 5.14 4.00 14.83
CA THR A 196 6.59 4.19 14.75
C THR A 196 7.19 4.61 16.09
N THR A 197 8.51 4.51 16.19
CA THR A 197 9.29 4.89 17.35
C THR A 197 10.32 5.97 16.99
N PRO A 198 10.76 6.79 17.98
CA PRO A 198 11.84 7.74 17.77
C PRO A 198 13.14 7.08 17.31
N ALA A 199 13.36 5.81 17.66
CA ALA A 199 14.55 5.06 17.27
C ALA A 199 14.52 4.73 15.77
N GLU A 200 13.36 4.28 15.25
CA GLU A 200 13.17 4.00 13.83
C GLU A 200 13.30 5.27 12.98
N GLU A 201 12.80 6.40 13.48
CA GLU A 201 12.78 7.68 12.75
C GLU A 201 13.88 8.66 13.17
N ALA A 202 14.93 8.19 13.83
CA ALA A 202 15.98 9.04 14.37
C ALA A 202 16.64 9.94 13.30
N LYS A 203 16.69 9.48 12.04
CA LYS A 203 17.21 10.25 10.90
C LYS A 203 16.36 11.47 10.52
N HIS A 204 15.08 11.49 10.92
CA HIS A 204 14.12 12.55 10.61
C HIS A 204 13.79 13.44 11.82
N LEU A 205 14.30 13.09 13.00
CA LEU A 205 13.97 13.76 14.25
C LEU A 205 15.21 14.44 14.86
N THR A 206 15.03 15.69 15.27
CA THR A 206 16.01 16.42 16.09
C THR A 206 15.90 15.97 17.55
N ALA A 207 16.97 16.16 18.32
CA ALA A 207 16.97 15.88 19.76
C ALA A 207 15.86 16.65 20.52
N ALA A 208 15.56 17.87 20.08
CA ALA A 208 14.48 18.68 20.65
C ALA A 208 13.08 18.08 20.36
N GLN A 209 12.85 17.56 19.15
CA GLN A 209 11.60 16.86 18.83
C GLN A 209 11.48 15.58 19.66
N ILE A 210 12.53 14.77 19.75
CA ILE A 210 12.53 13.52 20.53
C ILE A 210 12.18 13.78 22.00
N ALA A 211 12.69 14.86 22.59
CA ALA A 211 12.41 15.24 23.98
C ALA A 211 10.93 15.59 24.25
N THR A 212 10.15 15.87 23.21
CA THR A 212 8.71 16.18 23.32
C THR A 212 7.79 14.97 23.09
N LEU A 213 8.36 13.84 22.69
CA LEU A 213 7.59 12.64 22.35
C LEU A 213 7.18 11.86 23.62
N PRO A 214 6.03 11.17 23.59
CA PRO A 214 5.53 10.40 24.73
C PRO A 214 6.50 9.29 25.10
N ALA A 215 6.56 8.95 26.39
CA ALA A 215 7.29 7.76 26.85
C ALA A 215 6.68 6.49 26.24
N ALA A 216 7.51 5.49 25.94
CA ALA A 216 7.09 4.31 25.19
C ALA A 216 5.92 3.54 25.83
N ASP A 217 5.86 3.48 27.15
CA ASP A 217 4.82 2.83 27.96
C ASP A 217 3.47 3.56 27.95
N SER A 218 3.47 4.84 27.59
CA SER A 218 2.26 5.65 27.44
C SER A 218 1.65 5.61 26.04
N ARG A 219 2.30 4.95 25.09
CA ARG A 219 1.91 4.96 23.68
C ARG A 219 0.83 3.93 23.38
N LEU A 220 -0.07 4.32 22.48
CA LEU A 220 -1.01 3.44 21.82
C LEU A 220 -0.52 3.21 20.40
N ASP A 221 -0.28 1.95 20.04
CA ASP A 221 0.04 1.56 18.68
C ASP A 221 -1.25 1.52 17.87
N ILE A 222 -1.33 2.40 16.87
CA ILE A 222 -2.44 2.44 15.90
C ILE A 222 -1.84 2.17 14.53
N SER A 223 -2.38 1.16 13.87
CA SER A 223 -2.09 0.80 12.49
C SER A 223 -3.38 0.79 11.68
N GLY A 224 -3.35 1.30 10.46
CA GLY A 224 -4.50 1.25 9.57
C GLY A 224 -4.34 2.24 8.43
N GLY A 225 -5.46 2.74 7.91
CA GLY A 225 -5.44 3.73 6.87
C GLY A 225 -6.81 4.06 6.31
N PHE A 226 -6.80 4.73 5.18
CA PHE A 226 -7.96 5.08 4.38
C PHE A 226 -7.69 4.67 2.94
N LEU A 227 -8.65 4.01 2.31
CA LEU A 227 -8.61 3.67 0.90
C LEU A 227 -9.74 4.38 0.19
N PHE A 228 -9.40 5.17 -0.83
CA PHE A 228 -10.35 5.97 -1.59
C PHE A 228 -10.32 5.59 -3.07
N TYR A 229 -11.50 5.54 -3.66
CA TYR A 229 -11.70 5.40 -5.10
C TYR A 229 -12.70 6.47 -5.57
N GLU A 230 -12.50 7.00 -6.78
CA GLU A 230 -13.53 7.77 -7.45
C GLU A 230 -14.64 6.83 -7.94
N GLU A 231 -15.89 7.11 -7.53
CA GLU A 231 -17.03 6.39 -8.07
C GLU A 231 -17.21 6.77 -9.54
N ARG A 232 -17.00 5.81 -10.45
CA ARG A 232 -17.28 6.01 -11.88
C ARG A 232 -18.77 5.75 -12.12
N GLU A 233 -19.50 6.75 -12.59
CA GLU A 233 -20.94 6.67 -12.90
C GLU A 233 -21.30 5.57 -13.94
N ASP A 234 -20.32 5.04 -14.66
CA ASP A 234 -20.53 4.07 -15.74
C ASP A 234 -20.67 2.61 -15.30
N ALA A 235 -20.58 2.31 -14.00
CA ALA A 235 -20.70 0.95 -13.46
C ALA A 235 -22.03 0.74 -12.73
N ALA A 236 -23.14 0.83 -13.44
CA ALA A 236 -24.40 0.23 -12.97
C ALA A 236 -24.21 -1.31 -12.85
N GLY A 237 -23.66 -1.77 -11.72
CA GLY A 237 -23.59 -3.18 -11.35
C GLY A 237 -22.21 -3.84 -11.29
N VAL A 238 -21.11 -3.11 -11.41
CA VAL A 238 -19.77 -3.70 -11.26
C VAL A 238 -19.19 -3.31 -9.89
N SER A 239 -19.24 -4.27 -8.97
CA SER A 239 -18.62 -4.19 -7.63
C SER A 239 -17.15 -3.78 -7.73
N ILE A 240 -16.67 -3.03 -6.73
CA ILE A 240 -15.28 -2.56 -6.57
C ILE A 240 -14.29 -3.75 -6.62
N HIS A 241 -14.71 -4.97 -6.29
CA HIS A 241 -13.93 -6.21 -6.48
C HIS A 241 -13.52 -6.50 -7.94
N ALA A 242 -14.22 -5.92 -8.91
CA ALA A 242 -13.88 -6.10 -10.32
C ALA A 242 -12.67 -5.26 -10.75
N ALA A 243 -12.36 -4.14 -10.09
CA ALA A 243 -11.20 -3.32 -10.44
C ALA A 243 -9.89 -4.03 -10.08
N ALA A 244 -9.83 -4.66 -8.90
CA ALA A 244 -8.71 -5.51 -8.50
C ALA A 244 -8.58 -6.76 -9.41
N ALA A 245 -9.70 -7.41 -9.75
CA ALA A 245 -9.71 -8.53 -10.69
C ALA A 245 -9.34 -8.10 -12.13
N GLU A 246 -9.71 -6.89 -12.56
CA GLU A 246 -9.31 -6.32 -13.84
C GLU A 246 -7.82 -5.94 -13.85
N TYR A 247 -7.26 -5.52 -12.72
CA TYR A 247 -5.83 -5.26 -12.57
C TYR A 247 -5.01 -6.57 -12.55
N GLU A 248 -5.45 -7.60 -11.82
CA GLU A 248 -4.88 -8.95 -11.91
C GLU A 248 -4.98 -9.49 -13.33
N ALA A 249 -6.14 -9.35 -13.98
CA ALA A 249 -6.33 -9.76 -15.37
C ALA A 249 -5.50 -8.90 -16.35
N HIS A 250 -5.26 -7.62 -16.06
CA HIS A 250 -4.40 -6.74 -16.86
C HIS A 250 -2.94 -7.16 -16.73
N ASN A 251 -2.48 -7.46 -15.52
CA ASN A 251 -1.14 -7.99 -15.26
C ASN A 251 -0.97 -9.39 -15.87
N GLU A 252 -1.95 -10.28 -15.75
CA GLU A 252 -1.96 -11.56 -16.44
C GLU A 252 -1.98 -11.39 -17.96
N ARG A 253 -2.68 -10.40 -18.52
CA ARG A 253 -2.64 -10.07 -19.95
C ARG A 253 -1.27 -9.55 -20.39
N LEU A 254 -0.61 -8.72 -19.59
CA LEU A 254 0.76 -8.27 -19.86
C LEU A 254 1.75 -9.45 -19.84
N LEU A 255 1.58 -10.38 -18.91
CA LEU A 255 2.38 -11.60 -18.80
C LEU A 255 2.09 -12.60 -19.94
N THR A 256 0.82 -12.79 -20.31
CA THR A 256 0.43 -13.70 -21.40
C THR A 256 0.74 -13.14 -22.78
N THR A 257 0.60 -11.83 -23.01
CA THR A 257 1.03 -11.18 -24.27
C THR A 257 2.54 -11.28 -24.45
N ARG A 258 3.32 -11.33 -23.36
CA ARG A 258 4.76 -11.66 -23.37
C ARG A 258 5.02 -13.15 -23.62
N ASN A 259 4.25 -14.06 -23.03
CA ASN A 259 4.40 -15.52 -23.22
C ASN A 259 3.92 -16.05 -24.58
N VAL A 260 2.93 -15.44 -25.23
CA VAL A 260 2.49 -15.80 -26.59
C VAL A 260 3.60 -15.51 -27.62
N ASN A 261 4.48 -14.54 -27.35
CA ASN A 261 5.70 -14.30 -28.14
C ASN A 261 6.81 -15.35 -27.90
N HIS A 262 6.72 -16.16 -26.84
CA HIS A 262 7.60 -17.31 -26.60
C HIS A 262 7.01 -18.65 -27.09
N SER A 263 5.69 -18.80 -27.07
CA SER A 263 5.01 -20.04 -27.53
C SER A 263 4.90 -20.17 -29.05
N ALA A 264 5.08 -19.10 -29.84
CA ALA A 264 4.90 -19.15 -31.29
C ALA A 264 6.05 -19.85 -32.07
N ASN A 265 7.05 -20.42 -31.38
CA ASN A 265 8.24 -21.01 -32.02
C ASN A 265 8.52 -22.48 -31.72
N THR A 266 7.62 -23.22 -31.06
CA THR A 266 7.71 -24.69 -31.01
C THR A 266 6.98 -25.30 -32.20
N GLY A 267 7.74 -25.52 -33.27
CA GLY A 267 7.27 -26.12 -34.51
C GLY A 267 6.57 -27.47 -34.29
N LYS A 268 5.34 -27.58 -34.78
CA LYS A 268 4.66 -28.85 -35.04
C LYS A 268 5.45 -29.63 -36.09
N VAL A 269 6.16 -30.67 -35.66
CA VAL A 269 6.67 -31.71 -36.55
C VAL A 269 5.50 -32.60 -36.99
N LEU A 270 4.93 -32.30 -38.16
CA LEU A 270 4.06 -33.22 -38.89
C LEU A 270 4.91 -34.39 -39.42
N ARG A 271 4.81 -35.57 -38.79
CA ARG A 271 5.25 -36.83 -39.41
C ARG A 271 4.11 -37.42 -40.23
N ARG A 272 4.30 -37.46 -41.55
CA ARG A 272 3.53 -38.31 -42.46
C ARG A 272 3.86 -39.79 -42.23
N LYS A 273 2.85 -40.64 -42.30
CA LYS A 273 2.85 -41.78 -43.23
C LYS A 273 1.80 -41.50 -44.29
#